data_AF-A0A0S8G4N8-F1
#
_entry.id   AF-A0A0S8G4N8-F1
#
_cell.length_a   1.000
_cell.length_b   1.000
_cell.length_c   1.000
_cell.angle_alpha   90.00
_cell.angle_beta   90.00
_cell.angle_gamma   90.00
#
_symmetry.space_group_name_H-M   'P 1'
#
loop_
_entity.id
_entity.type
_entity.pdbx_description
1 polymer ?
#
loop_
_entity_poly.entity_id
_entity_poly.type
_entity_poly.pdbx_seq_one_letter_code
_entity_poly.pdbx_strand_id
1 'polypeptide(L)'
;MHAVSGAPLVAGNLIRDNSALLFGGGIHVGDQGLAELLENRVIENWSLAGGGLSVYHNACPSVIGNLIARNVAEDAGGGAIIYSPPLEFRGNTVAGNEALLFGGGIFCSYASPFINNTILWDNTPDEVYPYNSSPVLTYCDVEGGWPGQGNIDADPLFVFPAWDDCRLLWESPCIDSGDPVLNDPDSTRSDIGAFFFDQGDSITLYISPDGPDVAPAGKVGVIYTFINRRPAAREFWFASQAALPAGQSVRVLGPIWVHLPGQYTAQIFRSHAVPPSAPHGRYLYRAGIGFSPDEVIDEDSFRLRVRAPGQVIGPAVSGSRSYCGD
;
A
#
# COMPACT_ATOMS: atom_id res chain seq x y z
N MET A 1 -4.68 11.18 -14.10
CA MET A 1 -5.69 12.25 -13.87
C MET A 1 -5.02 13.61 -14.00
N HIS A 2 -5.65 14.62 -14.59
CA HIS A 2 -5.08 15.96 -14.77
C HIS A 2 -5.97 17.00 -14.07
N ALA A 3 -5.48 17.62 -12.99
CA ALA A 3 -6.19 18.65 -12.25
C ALA A 3 -5.63 20.04 -12.58
N VAL A 4 -6.47 20.91 -13.16
CA VAL A 4 -6.14 22.30 -13.55
C VAL A 4 -7.21 23.22 -13.00
N SER A 5 -6.81 24.22 -12.21
CA SER A 5 -7.68 25.20 -11.53
C SER A 5 -8.80 24.60 -10.65
N GLY A 6 -8.62 24.68 -9.33
CA GLY A 6 -9.57 24.18 -8.32
C GLY A 6 -8.91 23.29 -7.28
N ALA A 7 -9.65 22.95 -6.22
CA ALA A 7 -9.26 21.99 -5.19
C ALA A 7 -10.09 20.70 -5.30
N PRO A 8 -9.90 19.87 -6.35
CA PRO A 8 -10.65 18.63 -6.49
C PRO A 8 -10.18 17.60 -5.45
N LEU A 9 -11.14 16.90 -4.85
CA LEU A 9 -10.90 15.75 -3.99
C LEU A 9 -10.75 14.48 -4.83
N VAL A 10 -9.61 13.81 -4.69
CA VAL A 10 -9.31 12.49 -5.23
C VAL A 10 -9.07 11.57 -4.03
N ALA A 11 -10.09 10.79 -3.66
CA ALA A 11 -10.04 9.99 -2.45
C ALA A 11 -10.37 8.51 -2.66
N GLY A 12 -9.61 7.60 -2.04
CA GLY A 12 -9.93 6.17 -1.98
C GLY A 12 -9.87 5.44 -3.33
N ASN A 13 -9.12 5.95 -4.30
CA ASN A 13 -9.06 5.39 -5.65
C ASN A 13 -7.91 4.39 -5.82
N LEU A 14 -8.10 3.43 -6.72
CA LEU A 14 -7.02 2.61 -7.26
C LEU A 14 -6.64 3.16 -8.64
N ILE A 15 -5.45 3.75 -8.75
CA ILE A 15 -4.88 4.34 -9.96
C ILE A 15 -3.69 3.49 -10.37
N ARG A 16 -3.91 2.62 -11.35
CA ARG A 16 -2.94 1.59 -11.73
C ARG A 16 -2.83 1.37 -13.22
N ASP A 17 -1.69 0.83 -13.65
CA ASP A 17 -1.41 0.43 -15.04
C ASP A 17 -1.58 1.59 -16.04
N ASN A 18 -1.32 2.83 -15.62
CA ASN A 18 -1.37 4.00 -16.51
C ASN A 18 0.02 4.33 -17.04
N SER A 19 0.07 4.87 -18.25
CA SER A 19 1.30 5.29 -18.92
C SER A 19 1.14 6.70 -19.47
N ALA A 20 2.10 7.59 -19.19
CA ALA A 20 2.15 8.94 -19.73
C ALA A 20 3.51 9.21 -20.37
N LEU A 21 3.54 9.96 -21.48
CA LEU A 21 4.79 10.22 -22.20
C LEU A 21 5.76 11.14 -21.45
N LEU A 22 5.26 12.04 -20.61
CA LEU A 22 6.07 13.10 -20.00
C LEU A 22 6.00 13.05 -18.47
N PHE A 23 4.83 13.31 -17.91
CA PHE A 23 4.69 13.49 -16.46
C PHE A 23 3.48 12.76 -15.90
N GLY A 24 3.61 12.27 -14.67
CA GLY A 24 2.48 11.88 -13.84
C GLY A 24 1.72 10.69 -14.40
N GLY A 25 2.42 9.57 -14.57
CA GLY A 25 1.85 8.32 -15.10
C GLY A 25 0.51 7.98 -14.45
N GLY A 26 0.44 8.06 -13.12
CA GLY A 26 -0.82 8.00 -12.37
C GLY A 26 -1.53 9.35 -12.26
N ILE A 27 -0.91 10.32 -11.59
CA ILE A 27 -1.49 11.63 -11.26
C ILE A 27 -0.56 12.76 -11.67
N HIS A 28 -1.10 13.74 -12.39
CA HIS A 28 -0.45 15.01 -12.65
C HIS A 28 -1.22 16.15 -12.00
N VAL A 29 -0.54 16.94 -11.17
CA VAL A 29 -1.03 18.20 -10.62
C VAL A 29 -0.15 19.32 -11.14
N GLY A 30 -0.73 20.20 -11.95
CA GLY A 30 -0.04 21.31 -12.60
C GLY A 30 -0.82 22.61 -12.47
N ASP A 31 -0.24 23.68 -13.01
CA ASP A 31 -0.87 24.98 -13.26
C ASP A 31 -1.68 25.52 -12.07
N GLN A 32 -0.99 25.70 -10.93
CA GLN A 32 -1.57 26.20 -9.67
C GLN A 32 -2.70 25.31 -9.10
N GLY A 33 -2.75 24.03 -9.46
CA GLY A 33 -3.71 23.07 -8.91
C GLY A 33 -3.55 22.87 -7.41
N LEU A 34 -4.68 22.68 -6.71
CA LEU A 34 -4.78 22.50 -5.25
C LEU A 34 -5.46 21.18 -4.89
N ALA A 35 -5.18 20.12 -5.65
CA ALA A 35 -5.87 18.83 -5.47
C ALA A 35 -5.62 18.24 -4.08
N GLU A 36 -6.66 17.65 -3.50
CA GLU A 36 -6.59 16.84 -2.29
C GLU A 36 -6.51 15.38 -2.69
N LEU A 37 -5.34 14.77 -2.51
CA LEU A 37 -5.07 13.36 -2.81
C LEU A 37 -5.08 12.59 -1.48
N LEU A 38 -6.19 11.91 -1.19
CA LEU A 38 -6.40 11.23 0.09
C LEU A 38 -6.54 9.71 -0.10
N GLU A 39 -5.78 8.91 0.63
CA GLU A 39 -6.04 7.46 0.74
C GLU A 39 -6.13 6.72 -0.62
N ASN A 40 -5.40 7.20 -1.62
CA ASN A 40 -5.34 6.55 -2.92
C ASN A 40 -4.24 5.50 -2.94
N ARG A 41 -4.42 4.50 -3.79
CA ARG A 41 -3.40 3.54 -4.21
C ARG A 41 -2.96 3.89 -5.62
N VAL A 42 -1.82 4.55 -5.73
CA VAL A 42 -1.19 4.94 -7.01
C VAL A 42 -0.07 3.96 -7.27
N ILE A 43 -0.34 2.94 -8.08
CA ILE A 43 0.56 1.79 -8.21
C ILE A 43 0.82 1.39 -9.65
N GLU A 44 1.99 0.85 -9.97
CA GLU A 44 2.28 0.25 -11.28
C GLU A 44 2.01 1.22 -12.46
N ASN A 45 2.22 2.52 -12.24
CA ASN A 45 2.14 3.51 -13.30
C ASN A 45 3.52 3.85 -13.84
N TRP A 46 3.55 4.30 -15.08
CA TRP A 46 4.78 4.58 -15.80
C TRP A 46 4.77 5.96 -16.44
N SER A 47 5.91 6.66 -16.41
CA SER A 47 6.11 7.88 -17.21
C SER A 47 7.58 8.20 -17.43
N LEU A 48 7.89 9.25 -18.18
CA LEU A 48 9.25 9.77 -18.25
C LEU A 48 9.72 10.32 -16.88
N ALA A 49 8.91 11.14 -16.21
CA ALA A 49 9.20 11.64 -14.87
C ALA A 49 7.95 11.72 -13.98
N GLY A 50 8.04 11.27 -12.73
CA GLY A 50 6.86 11.20 -11.85
C GLY A 50 5.95 10.03 -12.20
N GLY A 51 6.46 8.79 -12.12
CA GLY A 51 5.70 7.58 -12.48
C GLY A 51 4.34 7.53 -11.78
N GLY A 52 4.33 7.68 -10.46
CA GLY A 52 3.11 7.75 -9.66
C GLY A 52 2.48 9.14 -9.68
N LEU A 53 3.22 10.14 -9.21
CA LEU A 53 2.76 11.51 -9.02
C LEU A 53 3.74 12.53 -9.60
N SER A 54 3.23 13.57 -10.26
CA SER A 54 4.03 14.74 -10.62
C SER A 54 3.36 16.03 -10.17
N VAL A 55 4.12 16.91 -9.51
CA VAL A 55 3.67 18.23 -9.03
C VAL A 55 4.52 19.33 -9.68
N TYR A 56 3.90 20.14 -10.54
CA TYR A 56 4.56 21.15 -11.37
C TYR A 56 3.83 22.50 -11.39
N HIS A 57 4.50 23.53 -11.95
CA HIS A 57 3.94 24.85 -12.27
C HIS A 57 3.17 25.52 -11.11
N ASN A 58 3.81 25.61 -9.95
CA ASN A 58 3.27 26.24 -8.75
C ASN A 58 2.01 25.55 -8.19
N ALA A 59 1.79 24.27 -8.51
CA ALA A 59 0.78 23.45 -7.85
C ALA A 59 1.13 23.23 -6.38
N CYS A 60 0.11 23.19 -5.53
CA CYS A 60 0.22 23.05 -4.08
C CYS A 60 -0.80 22.03 -3.56
N PRO A 61 -0.73 20.74 -3.95
CA PRO A 61 -1.68 19.73 -3.50
C PRO A 61 -1.46 19.34 -2.03
N SER A 62 -2.48 18.76 -1.39
CA SER A 62 -2.30 17.94 -0.18
C SER A 62 -2.26 16.48 -0.58
N VAL A 63 -1.23 15.77 -0.16
CA VAL A 63 -0.99 14.35 -0.45
C VAL A 63 -0.91 13.63 0.90
N ILE A 64 -2.01 13.00 1.30
CA ILE A 64 -2.17 12.43 2.64
C ILE A 64 -2.70 11.00 2.59
N GLY A 65 -2.11 10.08 3.37
CA GLY A 65 -2.67 8.73 3.52
C GLY A 65 -2.50 7.85 2.28
N ASN A 66 -1.70 8.23 1.28
CA ASN A 66 -1.64 7.49 0.02
C ASN A 66 -0.57 6.40 0.06
N LEU A 67 -0.85 5.30 -0.65
CA LEU A 67 0.14 4.34 -1.07
C LEU A 67 0.60 4.69 -2.50
N ILE A 68 1.86 5.08 -2.65
CA ILE A 68 2.51 5.32 -3.94
C ILE A 68 3.57 4.25 -4.13
N ALA A 69 3.27 3.19 -4.88
CA ALA A 69 4.14 2.02 -4.91
C ALA A 69 4.34 1.38 -6.29
N ARG A 70 5.53 0.81 -6.52
CA ARG A 70 5.87 0.12 -7.78
C ARG A 70 5.60 0.94 -9.04
N ASN A 71 5.71 2.27 -8.95
CA ASN A 71 5.66 3.13 -10.12
C ASN A 71 7.07 3.28 -10.70
N VAL A 72 7.14 3.50 -12.01
CA VAL A 72 8.39 3.55 -12.75
C VAL A 72 8.52 4.88 -13.50
N ALA A 73 9.69 5.50 -13.41
CA ALA A 73 10.08 6.65 -14.21
C ALA A 73 11.33 6.35 -15.05
N GLU A 74 11.33 6.71 -16.33
CA GLU A 74 12.52 6.57 -17.18
C GLU A 74 13.64 7.58 -16.86
N ASP A 75 13.34 8.67 -16.15
CA ASP A 75 14.29 9.71 -15.78
C ASP A 75 14.40 9.83 -14.25
N ALA A 76 13.40 10.44 -13.62
CA ALA A 76 13.42 10.71 -12.18
C ALA A 76 12.03 10.67 -11.53
N GLY A 77 11.98 10.41 -10.23
CA GLY A 77 10.74 10.45 -9.45
C GLY A 77 9.84 9.26 -9.77
N GLY A 78 10.30 8.03 -9.53
CA GLY A 78 9.50 6.83 -9.77
C GLY A 78 8.15 6.91 -9.07
N GLY A 79 8.17 7.16 -7.75
CA GLY A 79 6.99 7.41 -6.94
C GLY A 79 6.45 8.82 -7.19
N ALA A 80 7.25 9.84 -6.91
CA ALA A 80 6.86 11.23 -7.08
C ALA A 80 7.98 12.14 -7.60
N ILE A 81 7.60 13.12 -8.41
CA ILE A 81 8.43 14.28 -8.73
C ILE A 81 7.78 15.56 -8.21
N ILE A 82 8.56 16.35 -7.46
CA ILE A 82 8.14 17.59 -6.84
C ILE A 82 9.00 18.73 -7.39
N TYR A 83 8.36 19.61 -8.15
CA TYR A 83 9.01 20.79 -8.75
C TYR A 83 8.49 22.12 -8.17
N SER A 84 7.47 22.09 -7.31
CA SER A 84 6.82 23.31 -6.81
C SER A 84 6.38 23.13 -5.36
N PRO A 85 6.97 23.89 -4.40
CA PRO A 85 6.42 24.06 -3.07
C PRO A 85 5.53 25.31 -3.00
N PRO A 86 4.66 25.44 -1.97
CA PRO A 86 4.43 24.49 -0.87
C PRO A 86 3.52 23.32 -1.28
N LEU A 87 3.73 22.13 -0.70
CA LEU A 87 2.73 21.07 -0.66
C LEU A 87 2.72 20.41 0.73
N GLU A 88 1.60 19.83 1.11
CA GLU A 88 1.53 18.96 2.27
C GLU A 88 1.75 17.52 1.81
N PHE A 89 2.77 16.84 2.33
CA PHE A 89 3.05 15.43 2.06
C PHE A 89 3.18 14.68 3.38
N ARG A 90 2.11 14.02 3.81
CA ARG A 90 2.02 13.49 5.17
C ARG A 90 1.35 12.12 5.25
N GLY A 91 1.84 11.22 6.10
CA GLY A 91 1.14 9.95 6.31
C GLY A 91 1.06 9.10 5.05
N ASN A 92 2.08 9.15 4.19
CA ASN A 92 2.07 8.34 2.96
C ASN A 92 3.02 7.14 3.12
N THR A 93 2.82 6.13 2.29
CA THR A 93 3.80 5.06 2.09
C THR A 93 4.26 5.11 0.64
N VAL A 94 5.53 5.43 0.43
CA VAL A 94 6.19 5.47 -0.88
C VAL A 94 7.13 4.27 -0.94
N ALA A 95 6.79 3.23 -1.69
CA ALA A 95 7.55 1.98 -1.61
C ALA A 95 7.75 1.24 -2.94
N GLY A 96 8.92 0.63 -3.14
CA GLY A 96 9.17 -0.22 -4.30
C GLY A 96 9.15 0.51 -5.65
N ASN A 97 9.26 1.85 -5.66
CA ASN A 97 9.25 2.64 -6.90
C ASN A 97 10.65 2.70 -7.52
N GLU A 98 10.70 2.83 -8.85
CA GLU A 98 11.93 2.80 -9.62
C GLU A 98 12.04 4.03 -10.51
N ALA A 99 13.23 4.64 -10.53
CA ALA A 99 13.64 5.62 -11.52
C ALA A 99 14.96 5.19 -12.15
N LEU A 100 15.20 5.54 -13.41
CA LEU A 100 16.48 5.19 -14.03
C LEU A 100 17.66 6.02 -13.48
N LEU A 101 17.45 7.32 -13.23
CA LEU A 101 18.54 8.22 -12.87
C LEU A 101 18.52 8.65 -11.41
N PHE A 102 17.40 9.18 -10.89
CA PHE A 102 17.37 9.81 -9.56
C PHE A 102 16.01 9.71 -8.87
N GLY A 103 16.04 9.55 -7.54
CA GLY A 103 14.83 9.66 -6.72
C GLY A 103 13.77 8.65 -7.11
N GLY A 104 14.07 7.36 -6.90
CA GLY A 104 13.10 6.29 -7.08
C GLY A 104 11.82 6.55 -6.31
N GLY A 105 11.96 6.95 -5.05
CA GLY A 105 10.83 7.34 -4.21
C GLY A 105 10.36 8.72 -4.58
N ILE A 106 11.14 9.74 -4.20
CA ILE A 106 10.80 11.16 -4.43
C ILE A 106 11.99 11.91 -5.03
N PHE A 107 11.79 12.55 -6.18
CA PHE A 107 12.72 13.52 -6.76
C PHE A 107 12.26 14.96 -6.46
N CYS A 108 13.07 15.71 -5.72
CA CYS A 108 12.79 17.10 -5.33
C CYS A 108 13.66 18.06 -6.15
N SER A 109 13.08 18.78 -7.11
CA SER A 109 13.82 19.63 -8.03
C SER A 109 13.47 21.10 -7.87
N TYR A 110 14.43 21.90 -7.41
CA TYR A 110 14.23 23.33 -7.08
C TYR A 110 13.08 23.58 -6.09
N ALA A 111 12.68 22.55 -5.34
CA ALA A 111 11.57 22.54 -4.41
C ALA A 111 11.97 21.85 -3.11
N SER A 112 11.73 22.50 -1.97
CA SER A 112 12.06 21.97 -0.65
C SER A 112 10.77 21.60 0.11
N PRO A 113 10.14 20.45 -0.19
CA PRO A 113 8.92 20.04 0.49
C PRO A 113 9.17 19.73 1.96
N PHE A 114 8.11 19.87 2.76
CA PHE A 114 8.04 19.31 4.10
C PHE A 114 7.30 17.96 4.00
N ILE A 115 8.00 16.89 4.37
CA ILE A 115 7.49 15.52 4.34
C ILE A 115 7.43 15.03 5.78
N ASN A 116 6.29 14.49 6.18
CA ASN A 116 6.05 14.13 7.57
C ASN A 116 5.36 12.78 7.69
N ASN A 117 5.62 12.02 8.74
CA ASN A 117 4.88 10.80 9.05
C ASN A 117 4.82 9.79 7.89
N THR A 118 5.87 9.70 7.08
CA THR A 118 5.86 8.98 5.80
C THR A 118 6.88 7.85 5.82
N ILE A 119 6.52 6.69 5.27
CA ILE A 119 7.47 5.60 5.01
C ILE A 119 8.00 5.75 3.58
N LEU A 120 9.33 5.71 3.43
CA LEU A 120 10.06 5.66 2.17
C LEU A 120 10.97 4.41 2.21
N TRP A 121 10.61 3.38 1.43
CA TRP A 121 11.26 2.07 1.53
C TRP A 121 11.38 1.30 0.21
N ASP A 122 12.51 0.64 -0.04
CA ASP A 122 12.79 -0.18 -1.22
C ASP A 122 12.60 0.60 -2.54
N ASN A 123 12.86 1.91 -2.54
CA ASN A 123 12.82 2.71 -3.75
C ASN A 123 14.22 2.84 -4.37
N THR A 124 14.29 2.79 -5.70
CA THR A 124 15.58 2.77 -6.42
C THR A 124 15.67 3.86 -7.49
N PRO A 125 16.78 4.59 -7.60
CA PRO A 125 18.03 4.41 -6.86
C PRO A 125 18.04 5.05 -5.46
N ASP A 126 17.18 6.05 -5.20
CA ASP A 126 17.13 6.77 -3.93
C ASP A 126 15.70 6.85 -3.37
N GLU A 127 15.58 6.83 -2.05
CA GLU A 127 14.34 7.15 -1.34
C GLU A 127 13.91 8.60 -1.61
N VAL A 128 14.86 9.53 -1.44
CA VAL A 128 14.67 10.95 -1.73
C VAL A 128 15.92 11.49 -2.39
N TYR A 129 15.76 12.14 -3.54
CA TYR A 129 16.86 12.82 -4.22
C TYR A 129 16.65 14.34 -4.26
N PRO A 130 17.47 15.13 -3.54
CA PRO A 130 17.38 16.59 -3.52
C PRO A 130 18.23 17.23 -4.65
N TYR A 131 17.60 17.64 -5.74
CA TYR A 131 18.24 18.41 -6.81
C TYR A 131 18.01 19.92 -6.63
N ASN A 132 19.07 20.65 -6.27
CA ASN A 132 19.00 22.09 -5.95
C ASN A 132 17.88 22.41 -4.95
N SER A 133 17.71 21.53 -3.97
CA SER A 133 16.63 21.59 -2.98
C SER A 133 17.14 21.17 -1.60
N SER A 134 16.31 21.37 -0.58
CA SER A 134 16.59 20.98 0.80
C SER A 134 15.29 20.52 1.46
N PRO A 135 14.74 19.34 1.08
CA PRO A 135 13.54 18.82 1.70
C PRO A 135 13.76 18.57 3.19
N VAL A 136 12.71 18.80 3.97
CA VAL A 136 12.71 18.58 5.43
C VAL A 136 11.81 17.40 5.72
N LEU A 137 12.38 16.34 6.29
CA LEU A 137 11.64 15.15 6.71
C LEU A 137 11.60 15.08 8.23
N THR A 138 10.42 14.85 8.81
CA THR A 138 10.27 14.57 10.25
C THR A 138 9.30 13.42 10.49
N TYR A 139 9.56 12.63 11.54
CA TYR A 139 8.78 11.45 11.90
C TYR A 139 8.57 10.49 10.72
N CYS A 140 9.56 10.37 9.84
CA CYS A 140 9.53 9.48 8.69
C CYS A 140 10.37 8.23 8.97
N ASP A 141 10.04 7.14 8.29
CA ASP A 141 10.91 5.98 8.19
C ASP A 141 11.52 5.98 6.79
N VAL A 142 12.84 6.06 6.71
CA VAL A 142 13.55 6.24 5.42
C VAL A 142 14.66 5.23 5.34
N GLU A 143 14.59 4.32 4.36
CA GLU A 143 15.64 3.33 4.12
C GLU A 143 16.99 4.02 3.87
N GLY A 144 18.01 3.62 4.63
CA GLY A 144 19.34 4.24 4.59
C GLY A 144 19.46 5.56 5.36
N GLY A 145 18.36 5.99 5.99
CA GLY A 145 18.29 7.09 6.93
C GLY A 145 18.17 8.48 6.31
N TRP A 146 17.52 9.38 7.04
CA TRP A 146 17.46 10.80 6.69
C TRP A 146 17.52 11.70 7.94
N PRO A 147 18.35 12.76 7.94
CA PRO A 147 18.44 13.65 9.10
C PRO A 147 17.13 14.40 9.33
N GLY A 148 16.59 14.30 10.54
CA GLY A 148 15.36 14.97 10.91
C GLY A 148 14.85 14.53 12.27
N GLN A 149 13.95 15.32 12.85
CA GLN A 149 13.35 14.99 14.14
C GLN A 149 12.47 13.75 14.01
N GLY A 150 12.70 12.76 14.88
CA GLY A 150 11.86 11.57 14.98
C GLY A 150 11.95 10.63 13.79
N ASN A 151 12.86 10.85 12.84
CA ASN A 151 13.06 9.91 11.75
C ASN A 151 13.71 8.62 12.26
N ILE A 152 13.33 7.52 11.64
CA ILE A 152 13.90 6.19 11.84
C ILE A 152 14.39 5.62 10.50
N ASP A 153 15.16 4.53 10.59
CA ASP A 153 15.65 3.72 9.47
C ASP A 153 15.61 2.27 9.96
N ALA A 154 14.45 1.64 9.80
CA ALA A 154 14.22 0.28 10.25
C ALA A 154 13.17 -0.39 9.37
N ASP A 155 13.29 -1.70 9.13
CA ASP A 155 12.33 -2.43 8.29
C ASP A 155 10.88 -2.19 8.77
N PRO A 156 9.99 -1.62 7.93
CA PRO A 156 8.60 -1.34 8.29
C PRO A 156 7.80 -2.60 8.66
N LEU A 157 8.30 -3.79 8.36
CA LEU A 157 7.60 -5.07 8.54
C LEU A 157 6.24 -5.08 7.84
N PHE A 158 6.21 -4.75 6.55
CA PHE A 158 4.99 -4.81 5.75
C PHE A 158 4.43 -6.23 5.64
N VAL A 159 3.11 -6.35 5.65
CA VAL A 159 2.40 -7.64 5.55
C VAL A 159 2.78 -8.39 4.28
N PHE A 160 2.69 -7.73 3.12
CA PHE A 160 3.03 -8.32 1.82
C PHE A 160 3.27 -7.26 0.72
N PRO A 161 4.43 -6.58 0.72
CA PRO A 161 4.68 -5.42 -0.16
C PRO A 161 4.79 -5.80 -1.65
N ALA A 162 5.13 -7.06 -1.95
CA ALA A 162 5.17 -7.59 -3.32
C ALA A 162 3.84 -7.44 -4.08
N TRP A 163 2.72 -7.37 -3.36
CA TRP A 163 1.38 -7.15 -3.92
C TRP A 163 0.63 -6.02 -3.20
N ASP A 164 1.35 -4.94 -2.87
CA ASP A 164 0.82 -3.67 -2.35
C ASP A 164 0.21 -3.72 -0.94
N ASP A 165 0.37 -4.81 -0.20
CA ASP A 165 -0.10 -4.85 1.17
C ASP A 165 0.98 -4.30 2.10
N CYS A 166 1.03 -2.98 2.17
CA CYS A 166 1.96 -2.23 3.03
C CYS A 166 1.33 -1.90 4.40
N ARG A 167 0.32 -2.64 4.83
CA ARG A 167 -0.09 -2.64 6.24
C ARG A 167 1.05 -3.15 7.10
N LEU A 168 1.13 -2.67 8.34
CA LEU A 168 2.21 -3.03 9.27
C LEU A 168 1.90 -4.37 9.95
N LEU A 169 2.91 -5.22 10.13
CA LEU A 169 2.84 -6.34 11.04
C LEU A 169 2.99 -5.86 12.48
N TRP A 170 2.44 -6.63 13.42
CA TRP A 170 2.69 -6.40 14.84
C TRP A 170 4.20 -6.49 15.12
N GLU A 171 4.70 -5.56 15.94
CA GLU A 171 6.13 -5.29 16.22
C GLU A 171 6.86 -4.45 15.15
N SER A 172 6.16 -3.94 14.14
CA SER A 172 6.73 -2.92 13.25
C SER A 172 7.27 -1.72 14.03
N PRO A 173 8.48 -1.21 13.70
CA PRO A 173 9.04 -0.01 14.31
C PRO A 173 8.26 1.26 13.93
N CYS A 174 7.40 1.20 12.92
CA CYS A 174 6.54 2.31 12.52
C CYS A 174 5.34 2.52 13.45
N ILE A 175 4.97 1.50 14.23
CA ILE A 175 3.84 1.58 15.15
C ILE A 175 4.15 2.56 16.29
N ASP A 176 3.20 3.45 16.62
CA ASP A 176 3.29 4.47 17.68
C ASP A 176 4.50 5.44 17.54
N SER A 177 5.11 5.51 16.36
CA SER A 177 6.39 6.18 16.15
C SER A 177 6.31 7.45 15.31
N GLY A 178 5.13 7.76 14.78
CA GLY A 178 4.84 8.92 13.95
C GLY A 178 4.77 10.26 14.67
N ASP A 179 4.19 11.28 14.06
CA ASP A 179 4.17 12.62 14.66
C ASP A 179 3.42 12.63 16.01
N PRO A 180 4.05 13.00 17.15
CA PRO A 180 3.45 12.92 18.48
C PRO A 180 2.27 13.87 18.72
N VAL A 181 1.97 14.77 17.78
CA VAL A 181 0.76 15.61 17.84
C VAL A 181 -0.44 14.99 17.12
N LEU A 182 -0.23 13.88 16.41
CA LEU A 182 -1.25 13.13 15.68
C LEU A 182 -1.56 11.82 16.39
N ASN A 183 -2.81 11.39 16.28
CA ASN A 183 -3.28 10.11 16.77
C ASN A 183 -3.97 9.35 15.65
N ASP A 184 -3.87 8.02 15.72
CA ASP A 184 -4.62 7.12 14.86
C ASP A 184 -6.08 6.95 15.33
N PRO A 185 -6.97 6.35 14.50
CA PRO A 185 -8.37 6.14 14.86
C PRO A 185 -8.61 5.35 16.16
N ASP A 186 -7.67 4.50 16.57
CA ASP A 186 -7.69 3.77 17.83
C ASP A 186 -7.19 4.59 19.04
N SER A 187 -6.89 5.88 18.82
CA SER A 187 -6.43 6.87 19.80
C SER A 187 -5.02 6.67 20.34
N THR A 188 -4.22 5.81 19.73
CA THR A 188 -2.78 5.73 20.02
C THR A 188 -2.03 6.80 19.22
N ARG A 189 -0.71 6.94 19.44
CA ARG A 189 0.08 7.94 18.71
C ARG A 189 0.14 7.48 17.26
N SER A 190 0.05 8.41 16.29
CA SER A 190 0.02 8.01 14.89
C SER A 190 1.19 7.10 14.53
N ASP A 191 0.92 6.06 13.79
CA ASP A 191 1.90 5.23 13.10
C ASP A 191 2.54 6.02 11.95
N ILE A 192 3.77 5.67 11.59
CA ILE A 192 4.42 6.21 10.40
C ILE A 192 3.82 5.50 9.17
N GLY A 193 3.41 6.26 8.16
CA GLY A 193 2.94 5.70 6.88
C GLY A 193 1.45 5.91 6.60
N ALA A 194 0.97 5.22 5.55
CA ALA A 194 -0.41 5.33 5.06
C ALA A 194 -1.42 4.41 5.78
N PHE A 195 -0.94 3.40 6.49
CA PHE A 195 -1.77 2.38 7.13
C PHE A 195 -1.37 2.24 8.58
N PHE A 196 -2.25 2.64 9.49
CA PHE A 196 -2.06 2.37 10.91
C PHE A 196 -2.39 0.91 11.24
N PHE A 197 -1.78 0.42 12.31
CA PHE A 197 -2.04 -0.87 12.90
C PHE A 197 -3.06 -0.71 14.04
N ASP A 198 -4.27 -1.24 13.89
CA ASP A 198 -5.30 -1.13 14.92
C ASP A 198 -4.91 -1.90 16.21
N GLN A 199 -4.63 -1.14 17.27
CA GLN A 199 -4.27 -1.66 18.58
C GLN A 199 -5.48 -1.89 19.49
N GLY A 200 -6.70 -1.62 19.06
CA GLY A 200 -7.94 -2.00 19.72
C GLY A 200 -8.18 -3.52 19.71
N ASP A 201 -7.80 -4.18 18.61
CA ASP A 201 -8.05 -5.62 18.44
C ASP A 201 -6.86 -6.47 18.86
N SER A 202 -7.04 -7.19 19.96
CA SER A 202 -6.01 -8.10 20.49
C SER A 202 -5.75 -9.34 19.63
N ILE A 203 -6.64 -9.64 18.68
CA ILE A 203 -6.49 -10.68 17.68
C ILE A 203 -6.89 -10.10 16.33
N THR A 204 -5.96 -10.10 15.38
CA THR A 204 -6.11 -9.44 14.08
C THR A 204 -5.98 -10.45 12.95
N LEU A 205 -6.73 -10.25 11.89
CA LEU A 205 -6.68 -10.98 10.63
C LEU A 205 -6.38 -10.00 9.49
N TYR A 206 -5.28 -10.22 8.79
CA TYR A 206 -5.07 -9.64 7.47
C TYR A 206 -5.15 -10.72 6.39
N ILE A 207 -5.76 -10.36 5.27
CA ILE A 207 -5.76 -11.17 4.06
C ILE A 207 -5.20 -10.39 2.87
N SER A 208 -4.18 -10.97 2.22
CA SER A 208 -3.49 -10.35 1.10
C SER A 208 -3.59 -11.24 -0.14
N PRO A 209 -4.04 -10.72 -1.29
CA PRO A 209 -4.00 -11.46 -2.54
C PRO A 209 -2.57 -11.63 -3.03
N ASP A 210 -2.23 -12.84 -3.48
CA ASP A 210 -1.06 -13.09 -4.33
C ASP A 210 -1.46 -12.89 -5.80
N GLY A 211 -1.67 -11.62 -6.14
CA GLY A 211 -2.06 -11.19 -7.49
C GLY A 211 -3.50 -10.68 -7.60
N PRO A 212 -3.74 -9.65 -8.43
CA PRO A 212 -5.05 -9.00 -8.56
C PRO A 212 -6.02 -9.76 -9.49
N ASP A 213 -5.50 -10.67 -10.31
CA ASP A 213 -6.20 -11.30 -11.42
C ASP A 213 -6.01 -12.80 -11.45
N VAL A 214 -7.07 -13.52 -11.81
CA VAL A 214 -7.09 -14.98 -11.90
C VAL A 214 -7.86 -15.43 -13.14
N ALA A 215 -7.41 -16.50 -13.76
CA ALA A 215 -8.10 -17.16 -14.86
C ALA A 215 -9.14 -18.19 -14.34
N PRO A 216 -10.25 -18.43 -15.06
CA PRO A 216 -11.09 -19.61 -14.83
C PRO A 216 -10.25 -20.88 -14.87
N ALA A 217 -10.56 -21.84 -14.00
CA ALA A 217 -9.73 -23.04 -13.76
C ALA A 217 -8.31 -22.76 -13.21
N GLY A 218 -7.99 -21.50 -12.90
CA GLY A 218 -6.75 -21.09 -12.24
C GLY A 218 -6.81 -21.24 -10.73
N LYS A 219 -5.93 -20.51 -10.05
CA LYS A 219 -5.85 -20.49 -8.58
C LYS A 219 -5.78 -19.05 -8.07
N VAL A 220 -6.39 -18.81 -6.92
CA VAL A 220 -6.19 -17.59 -6.13
C VAL A 220 -5.26 -17.95 -4.98
N GLY A 221 -4.08 -17.32 -4.94
CA GLY A 221 -3.21 -17.34 -3.77
C GLY A 221 -3.67 -16.29 -2.76
N VAL A 222 -3.73 -16.66 -1.48
CA VAL A 222 -4.07 -15.76 -0.38
C VAL A 222 -3.08 -16.00 0.75
N ILE A 223 -2.50 -14.93 1.27
CA ILE A 223 -1.78 -14.95 2.53
C ILE A 223 -2.78 -14.57 3.62
N TYR A 224 -2.92 -15.44 4.61
CA TYR A 224 -3.63 -15.16 5.84
C TYR A 224 -2.62 -14.84 6.93
N THR A 225 -2.66 -13.63 7.45
CA THR A 225 -1.86 -13.20 8.60
C THR A 225 -2.77 -13.17 9.81
N PHE A 226 -2.47 -14.00 10.80
CA PHE A 226 -3.13 -13.97 12.10
C PHE A 226 -2.18 -13.43 13.14
N ILE A 227 -2.64 -12.48 13.95
CA ILE A 227 -1.84 -11.84 14.99
C ILE A 227 -2.55 -12.04 16.32
N ASN A 228 -1.87 -12.58 17.32
CA ASN A 228 -2.37 -12.63 18.70
C ASN A 228 -1.44 -11.83 19.60
N ARG A 229 -1.89 -10.64 20.01
CA ARG A 229 -1.13 -9.76 20.91
C ARG A 229 -1.37 -10.07 22.39
N ARG A 230 -2.22 -11.05 22.70
CA ARG A 230 -2.46 -11.49 24.08
C ARG A 230 -1.30 -12.34 24.59
N PRO A 231 -1.00 -12.31 25.90
CA PRO A 231 -0.01 -13.22 26.49
C PRO A 231 -0.36 -14.70 26.37
N ALA A 232 -1.65 -15.04 26.27
CA ALA A 232 -2.14 -16.42 26.22
C ALA A 232 -2.57 -16.83 24.81
N ALA A 233 -2.44 -18.13 24.53
CA ALA A 233 -2.98 -18.73 23.32
C ALA A 233 -4.51 -18.56 23.26
N ARG A 234 -5.04 -18.53 22.03
CA ARG A 234 -6.48 -18.41 21.79
C ARG A 234 -6.94 -19.34 20.68
N GLU A 235 -8.14 -19.86 20.86
CA GLU A 235 -8.89 -20.55 19.81
C GLU A 235 -10.04 -19.69 19.29
N PHE A 236 -10.21 -19.67 17.98
CA PHE A 236 -11.28 -18.97 17.29
C PHE A 236 -11.65 -19.71 16.01
N TRP A 237 -12.87 -19.50 15.53
CA TRP A 237 -13.24 -19.96 14.19
C TRP A 237 -12.64 -19.01 13.15
N PHE A 238 -12.30 -19.56 11.99
CA PHE A 238 -11.91 -18.81 10.78
C PHE A 238 -12.75 -19.28 9.60
N ALA A 239 -13.27 -18.35 8.82
CA ALA A 239 -13.97 -18.66 7.57
C ALA A 239 -13.68 -17.61 6.49
N SER A 240 -13.78 -18.00 5.22
CA SER A 240 -13.68 -17.11 4.09
C SER A 240 -14.69 -17.44 3.00
N GLN A 241 -15.06 -16.42 2.24
CA GLN A 241 -16.02 -16.49 1.17
C GLN A 241 -15.66 -15.50 0.05
N ALA A 242 -16.17 -15.76 -1.15
CA ALA A 242 -16.08 -14.86 -2.28
C ALA A 242 -17.48 -14.45 -2.72
N ALA A 243 -17.77 -13.15 -2.69
CA ALA A 243 -18.96 -12.59 -3.33
C ALA A 243 -18.72 -12.51 -4.84
N LEU A 244 -19.57 -13.22 -5.59
CA LEU A 244 -19.62 -13.26 -7.04
C LEU A 244 -20.06 -11.89 -7.61
N PRO A 245 -19.82 -11.62 -8.91
CA PRO A 245 -20.27 -10.38 -9.55
C PRO A 245 -21.79 -10.14 -9.47
N ALA A 246 -22.59 -11.22 -9.38
CA ALA A 246 -24.04 -11.16 -9.25
C ALA A 246 -24.52 -11.03 -7.78
N GLY A 247 -23.61 -10.87 -6.81
CA GLY A 247 -23.90 -10.66 -5.39
C GLY A 247 -24.04 -11.92 -4.54
N GLN A 248 -24.21 -13.10 -5.14
CA GLN A 248 -24.19 -14.37 -4.40
C GLN A 248 -22.80 -14.62 -3.80
N SER A 249 -22.73 -15.14 -2.57
CA SER A 249 -21.46 -15.55 -1.96
C SER A 249 -21.25 -17.06 -2.03
N VAL A 250 -20.01 -17.46 -2.30
CA VAL A 250 -19.56 -18.85 -2.21
C VAL A 250 -18.55 -18.99 -1.09
N ARG A 251 -18.72 -20.02 -0.26
CA ARG A 251 -17.75 -20.37 0.78
C ARG A 251 -16.45 -20.84 0.12
N VAL A 252 -15.33 -20.28 0.54
CA VAL A 252 -14.00 -20.66 0.04
C VAL A 252 -13.31 -21.58 1.03
N LEU A 253 -13.29 -21.22 2.32
CA LEU A 253 -12.70 -22.04 3.39
C LEU A 253 -13.48 -21.85 4.70
N GLY A 254 -13.48 -22.89 5.55
CA GLY A 254 -14.03 -22.82 6.91
C GLY A 254 -15.56 -22.99 7.02
N PRO A 255 -16.14 -22.89 8.23
CA PRO A 255 -15.44 -22.55 9.46
C PRO A 255 -14.47 -23.67 9.85
N ILE A 256 -13.24 -23.30 10.16
CA ILE A 256 -12.25 -24.18 10.79
C ILE A 256 -11.83 -23.54 12.11
N TRP A 257 -11.41 -24.36 13.07
CA TRP A 257 -10.85 -23.86 14.31
C TRP A 257 -9.35 -23.62 14.15
N VAL A 258 -8.92 -22.43 14.55
CA VAL A 258 -7.52 -22.01 14.57
C VAL A 258 -7.10 -21.90 16.03
N HIS A 259 -5.98 -22.53 16.36
CA HIS A 259 -5.29 -22.35 17.64
C HIS A 259 -4.05 -21.49 17.40
N LEU A 260 -4.01 -20.29 17.99
CA LEU A 260 -2.93 -19.35 17.81
C LEU A 260 -2.22 -19.11 19.16
N PRO A 261 -0.90 -19.34 19.28
CA PRO A 261 -0.14 -19.02 20.49
C PRO A 261 -0.29 -17.56 20.92
N GLY A 262 -0.01 -17.27 22.19
CA GLY A 262 0.07 -15.90 22.68
C GLY A 262 1.31 -15.20 22.15
N GLN A 263 1.23 -13.88 21.95
CA GLN A 263 2.31 -13.05 21.43
C GLN A 263 2.94 -13.64 20.17
N TYR A 264 2.09 -13.90 19.17
CA TYR A 264 2.51 -14.61 17.98
C TYR A 264 1.82 -14.09 16.72
N THR A 265 2.61 -13.94 15.66
CA THR A 265 2.15 -13.65 14.30
C THR A 265 2.36 -14.88 13.42
N ALA A 266 1.31 -15.33 12.75
CA ALA A 266 1.34 -16.45 11.82
C ALA A 266 0.97 -15.97 10.41
N GLN A 267 1.86 -16.13 9.44
CA GLN A 267 1.56 -15.92 8.03
C GLN A 267 1.45 -17.25 7.30
N ILE A 268 0.31 -17.48 6.64
CA ILE A 268 -0.02 -18.75 6.00
C ILE A 268 -0.47 -18.50 4.58
N PHE A 269 0.32 -18.98 3.61
CA PHE A 269 -0.11 -19.03 2.22
C PHE A 269 -1.09 -20.20 1.97
N ARG A 270 -2.16 -19.91 1.25
CA ARG A 270 -3.12 -20.90 0.75
C ARG A 270 -3.48 -20.60 -0.70
N SER A 271 -3.66 -21.67 -1.46
CA SER A 271 -4.06 -21.59 -2.85
C SER A 271 -5.44 -22.23 -3.02
N HIS A 272 -6.37 -21.48 -3.59
CA HIS A 272 -7.76 -21.90 -3.79
C HIS A 272 -8.05 -22.07 -5.27
N ALA A 273 -8.61 -23.21 -5.67
CA ALA A 273 -8.97 -23.45 -7.06
C ALA A 273 -10.18 -22.60 -7.46
N VAL A 274 -10.08 -21.92 -8.61
CA VAL A 274 -11.22 -21.21 -9.21
C VAL A 274 -11.94 -22.17 -10.14
N PRO A 275 -13.26 -22.44 -9.94
CA PRO A 275 -14.00 -23.34 -10.81
C PRO A 275 -13.94 -22.88 -12.28
N PRO A 276 -13.91 -23.80 -13.26
CA PRO A 276 -14.00 -23.44 -14.68
C PRO A 276 -15.26 -22.67 -15.03
N SER A 277 -16.34 -22.85 -14.24
CA SER A 277 -17.62 -22.16 -14.38
C SER A 277 -17.70 -20.82 -13.66
N ALA A 278 -16.61 -20.34 -13.06
CA ALA A 278 -16.61 -19.08 -12.32
C ALA A 278 -16.99 -17.91 -13.25
N PRO A 279 -18.05 -17.14 -12.94
CA PRO A 279 -18.40 -15.95 -13.71
C PRO A 279 -17.23 -14.99 -13.87
N HIS A 280 -17.04 -14.40 -15.05
CA HIS A 280 -16.04 -13.36 -15.22
C HIS A 280 -16.50 -12.07 -14.53
N GLY A 281 -15.57 -11.30 -13.98
CA GLY A 281 -15.88 -10.03 -13.34
C GLY A 281 -15.13 -9.81 -12.04
N ARG A 282 -15.55 -8.78 -11.31
CA ARG A 282 -14.98 -8.43 -10.01
C ARG A 282 -15.65 -9.23 -8.90
N TYR A 283 -14.83 -9.78 -8.04
CA TYR A 283 -15.23 -10.51 -6.84
C TYR A 283 -14.76 -9.71 -5.62
N LEU A 284 -15.49 -9.87 -4.52
CA LEU A 284 -15.03 -9.42 -3.20
C LEU A 284 -14.75 -10.66 -2.36
N TYR A 285 -13.47 -10.90 -2.09
CA TYR A 285 -13.03 -11.95 -1.18
C TYR A 285 -13.08 -11.39 0.24
N ARG A 286 -13.69 -12.12 1.15
CA ARG A 286 -13.79 -11.76 2.57
C ARG A 286 -13.35 -12.94 3.43
N ALA A 287 -12.70 -12.64 4.53
CA ALA A 287 -12.44 -13.61 5.58
C ALA A 287 -12.73 -12.97 6.94
N GLY A 288 -13.12 -13.80 7.90
CA GLY A 288 -13.38 -13.36 9.25
C GLY A 288 -12.93 -14.40 10.27
N ILE A 289 -12.64 -13.90 11.47
CA ILE A 289 -12.36 -14.68 12.66
C ILE A 289 -13.35 -14.35 13.76
N GLY A 290 -13.58 -15.29 14.67
CA GLY A 290 -14.56 -15.07 15.71
C GLY A 290 -14.68 -16.14 16.79
N PHE A 291 -15.55 -15.89 17.76
CA PHE A 291 -15.89 -16.86 18.81
C PHE A 291 -17.24 -17.52 18.54
N SER A 292 -17.39 -18.74 19.06
CA SER A 292 -18.66 -19.47 18.98
C SER A 292 -19.73 -18.79 19.86
N PRO A 293 -21.00 -18.77 19.41
CA PRO A 293 -21.48 -19.37 18.17
C PRO A 293 -21.32 -18.48 16.93
N ASP A 294 -21.46 -17.16 17.05
CA ASP A 294 -21.58 -16.25 15.90
C ASP A 294 -20.91 -14.87 16.11
N GLU A 295 -20.03 -14.75 17.10
CA GLU A 295 -19.30 -13.49 17.35
C GLU A 295 -18.21 -13.34 16.29
N VAL A 296 -18.19 -12.23 15.56
CA VAL A 296 -17.08 -11.83 14.68
C VAL A 296 -16.18 -10.89 15.47
N ILE A 297 -14.89 -11.20 15.53
CA ILE A 297 -13.88 -10.38 16.22
C ILE A 297 -13.21 -9.45 15.23
N ASP A 298 -12.84 -9.97 14.06
CA ASP A 298 -12.17 -9.21 13.01
C ASP A 298 -12.51 -9.78 11.64
N GLU A 299 -12.52 -8.92 10.63
CA GLU A 299 -12.75 -9.28 9.24
C GLU A 299 -11.89 -8.43 8.29
N ASP A 300 -11.47 -9.05 7.19
CA ASP A 300 -10.72 -8.36 6.16
C ASP A 300 -11.17 -8.80 4.76
N SER A 301 -10.94 -7.95 3.77
CA SER A 301 -11.40 -8.15 2.41
C SER A 301 -10.50 -7.54 1.35
N PHE A 302 -10.42 -8.22 0.19
CA PHE A 302 -9.81 -7.66 -1.00
C PHE A 302 -10.64 -7.94 -2.24
N ARG A 303 -10.43 -7.13 -3.27
CA ARG A 303 -11.06 -7.31 -4.58
C ARG A 303 -10.11 -8.06 -5.50
N LEU A 304 -10.65 -9.03 -6.23
CA LEU A 304 -9.94 -9.74 -7.29
C LEU A 304 -10.81 -9.81 -8.54
N ARG A 305 -10.19 -10.07 -9.70
CA ARG A 305 -10.92 -10.20 -10.96
C ARG A 305 -10.69 -11.57 -11.58
N VAL A 306 -11.79 -12.23 -11.95
CA VAL A 306 -11.74 -13.40 -12.83
C VAL A 306 -11.84 -12.90 -14.28
N ARG A 307 -10.78 -13.11 -15.07
CA ARG A 307 -10.70 -12.62 -16.46
C ARG A 307 -11.25 -13.60 -17.47
N ALA A 308 -11.73 -13.10 -18.60
CA ALA A 308 -12.10 -13.94 -19.73
C ALA A 308 -10.84 -14.59 -20.36
N PRO A 309 -10.95 -15.79 -20.94
CA PRO A 309 -9.84 -16.40 -21.69
C PRO A 309 -9.31 -15.46 -22.77
N GLY A 310 -7.99 -15.28 -22.86
CA GLY A 310 -7.33 -14.48 -23.91
C GLY A 310 -7.04 -13.02 -23.57
N GLN A 311 -7.39 -12.53 -22.38
CA GLN A 311 -6.83 -11.26 -21.88
C GLN A 311 -5.46 -11.53 -21.25
N VAL A 312 -4.42 -10.90 -21.81
CA VAL A 312 -3.04 -10.98 -21.32
C VAL A 312 -3.01 -10.62 -19.83
N ILE A 313 -2.50 -11.53 -19.00
CA ILE A 313 -2.03 -11.20 -17.65
C ILE A 313 -0.87 -10.24 -17.90
N GLY A 314 -0.98 -8.98 -17.47
CA GLY A 314 0.16 -8.06 -17.54
C GLY A 314 1.40 -8.79 -17.02
N PRO A 315 2.58 -8.60 -17.64
CA PRO A 315 3.73 -9.39 -17.26
C PRO A 315 3.90 -9.30 -15.75
N ALA A 316 4.07 -10.45 -15.09
CA ALA A 316 4.77 -10.42 -13.81
C ALA A 316 6.05 -9.65 -14.09
N VAL A 317 6.19 -8.45 -13.52
CA VAL A 317 7.44 -7.70 -13.66
C VAL A 317 8.50 -8.63 -13.08
N SER A 318 9.25 -9.23 -13.99
CA SER A 318 10.29 -10.20 -13.69
C SER A 318 11.47 -9.44 -13.11
N GLY A 319 11.32 -8.96 -11.88
CA GLY A 319 12.43 -8.70 -10.99
C GLY A 319 12.73 -10.02 -10.28
N SER A 320 13.73 -10.75 -10.77
CA SER A 320 14.29 -11.87 -10.01
C SER A 320 14.80 -11.35 -8.67
N ARG A 321 14.05 -11.54 -7.59
CA ARG A 321 14.58 -11.49 -6.23
C ARG A 321 14.50 -12.90 -5.65
N SER A 322 15.58 -13.63 -5.81
CA SER A 322 15.88 -14.81 -5.01
C SER A 322 16.01 -14.38 -3.55
N TYR A 323 15.02 -14.73 -2.72
CA TYR A 323 15.21 -14.76 -1.28
C TYR A 323 16.11 -15.97 -0.97
N CYS A 324 17.43 -15.75 -0.98
CA CYS A 324 18.34 -16.62 -0.26
C CYS A 324 18.30 -16.17 1.20
N GLY A 325 17.58 -16.94 2.02
CA GLY A 325 17.83 -16.95 3.45
C GLY A 325 19.12 -17.70 3.74
N ASP A 326 19.87 -17.18 4.70
CA ASP A 326 20.62 -17.95 5.70
C ASP A 326 20.33 -17.30 7.07
#